data_AF-A0A8J3G110-F1
#
_entry.id   AF-A0A8J3G110-F1
#
_cell.length_a   1.000
_cell.length_b   1.000
_cell.length_c   1.000
_cell.angle_alpha   90.00
_cell.angle_beta   90.00
_cell.angle_gamma   90.00
#
_symmetry.space_group_name_H-M   'P 1'
#
loop_
_entity.id
_entity.type
_entity.pdbx_description
1 polymer ?
#
loop_
_entity_poly.entity_id
_entity_poly.type
_entity_poly.pdbx_seq_one_letter_code
_entity_poly.pdbx_strand_id
1 'polypeptide(L)'
;MVESSVLDFPDFLEIYGDGADINGASSRILFPDKLATKRIICCPPSGAIMQDLLTGDKIVHGNSHLVFDRFVRMTKSGWYEEAPDFDYILCTQGSREIVMPIETTQFELISIGS
;
A
#
# COMPACT_ATOMS: atom_id res chain seq x y z
N MET A 1 4.48 4.94 -17.54
CA MET A 1 5.31 5.03 -16.32
C MET A 1 4.40 5.62 -15.25
N VAL A 2 4.20 4.94 -14.13
CA VAL A 2 3.10 5.27 -13.18
C VAL A 2 3.39 6.56 -12.41
N GLU A 3 4.63 6.76 -11.97
CA GLU A 3 5.01 7.94 -11.18
C GLU A 3 4.76 9.26 -11.94
N SER A 4 5.22 9.38 -13.19
CA SER A 4 5.00 10.59 -14.02
C SER A 4 3.57 10.79 -14.52
N SER A 5 2.69 9.81 -14.33
CA SER A 5 1.25 9.96 -14.58
C SER A 5 0.45 10.40 -13.35
N VAL A 6 1.05 10.33 -12.16
CA VAL A 6 0.37 10.54 -10.89
C VAL A 6 0.99 11.69 -10.08
N LEU A 7 2.28 11.97 -10.24
CA LEU A 7 3.01 13.00 -9.51
C LEU A 7 3.60 14.06 -10.47
N ASP A 8 3.48 15.32 -10.06
CA ASP A 8 4.17 16.45 -10.68
C ASP A 8 5.55 16.65 -10.04
N PHE A 9 6.53 17.09 -10.83
CA PHE A 9 7.83 17.47 -10.27
C PHE A 9 7.67 18.67 -9.32
N PRO A 10 8.26 18.68 -8.10
CA PRO A 10 9.34 17.80 -7.61
C PRO A 10 8.88 16.71 -6.62
N ASP A 11 7.72 16.07 -6.81
CA ASP A 11 7.27 14.99 -5.93
C ASP A 11 7.79 13.60 -6.36
N PHE A 12 8.15 12.78 -5.36
CA PHE A 12 8.72 11.43 -5.53
C PHE A 12 7.97 10.43 -4.66
N LEU A 13 7.64 9.26 -5.22
CA LEU A 13 6.87 8.23 -4.51
C LEU A 13 7.76 7.31 -3.67
N GLU A 14 7.33 6.98 -2.46
CA GLU A 14 7.97 5.92 -1.67
C GLU A 14 7.77 4.56 -2.33
N ILE A 15 8.86 3.78 -2.35
CA ILE A 15 8.85 2.42 -2.86
C ILE A 15 7.97 1.55 -1.96
N TYR A 16 7.00 0.85 -2.55
CA TYR A 16 6.16 -0.15 -1.89
C TYR A 16 6.51 -1.56 -2.41
N GLY A 17 6.27 -2.61 -1.61
CA GLY A 17 6.61 -4.00 -1.93
C GLY A 17 8.05 -4.38 -1.59
N ASP A 18 8.53 -5.53 -2.09
CA ASP A 18 9.94 -5.99 -1.98
C ASP A 18 10.95 -5.16 -2.79
N GLY A 19 10.63 -3.89 -3.02
CA GLY A 19 11.45 -2.97 -3.77
C GLY A 19 11.36 -3.23 -5.26
N ALA A 20 11.57 -2.17 -6.04
CA ALA A 20 12.18 -2.31 -7.35
C ALA A 20 13.24 -3.42 -7.29
N ASP A 21 13.07 -4.50 -8.06
CA ASP A 21 14.09 -5.54 -8.19
C ASP A 21 15.44 -4.86 -8.24
N ILE A 22 16.28 -5.14 -7.25
CA ILE A 22 17.59 -4.52 -6.99
C ILE A 22 18.58 -4.70 -8.19
N ASN A 23 18.15 -5.24 -9.34
CA ASN A 23 18.94 -5.45 -10.56
C ASN A 23 18.18 -5.34 -11.90
N GLY A 24 17.00 -4.72 -12.00
CA GLY A 24 16.27 -4.68 -13.27
C GLY A 24 15.39 -3.46 -13.43
N ALA A 25 15.48 -2.78 -14.57
CA ALA A 25 14.72 -1.60 -14.95
C ALA A 25 13.22 -1.69 -14.59
N SER A 26 12.86 -1.23 -13.38
CA SER A 26 11.48 -1.11 -12.96
C SER A 26 10.86 0.09 -13.66
N SER A 27 9.85 -0.13 -14.48
CA SER A 27 9.17 0.91 -15.28
C SER A 27 8.23 1.81 -14.46
N ARG A 28 8.18 1.61 -13.13
CA ARG A 28 7.19 2.21 -12.22
C ARG A 28 7.71 3.42 -11.46
N ILE A 29 9.01 3.44 -11.13
CA ILE A 29 9.68 4.51 -10.38
C ILE A 29 10.84 5.02 -11.22
N LEU A 30 10.85 6.33 -11.51
CA LEU A 30 11.84 6.97 -12.37
C LEU A 30 13.10 7.37 -11.61
N PHE A 31 12.96 7.66 -10.30
CA PHE A 31 14.03 8.21 -9.48
C PHE A 31 14.19 7.46 -8.14
N PRO A 32 14.63 6.19 -8.15
CA PRO A 32 14.75 5.38 -6.94
C PRO A 32 15.74 5.94 -5.92
N ASP A 33 16.73 6.73 -6.35
CA ASP A 33 17.74 7.33 -5.48
C ASP A 33 17.30 8.67 -4.83
N LYS A 34 16.09 9.15 -5.14
CA LYS A 34 15.55 10.39 -4.56
C LYS A 34 14.80 10.10 -3.27
N LEU A 35 14.91 11.02 -2.31
CA LEU A 35 14.10 10.97 -1.11
C LEU A 35 12.63 11.11 -1.50
N ALA A 36 11.83 10.13 -1.11
CA ALA A 36 10.40 10.14 -1.34
C ALA A 36 9.74 11.31 -0.60
N THR A 37 8.87 12.04 -1.29
CA THR A 37 8.06 13.12 -0.72
C THR A 37 6.60 12.71 -0.55
N LYS A 38 6.20 11.58 -1.16
CA LYS A 38 4.84 11.03 -1.13
C LYS A 38 4.85 9.56 -0.73
N ARG A 39 3.77 9.12 -0.10
CA ARG A 39 3.51 7.71 0.23
C ARG A 39 2.06 7.35 -0.07
N ILE A 40 1.82 6.12 -0.48
CA ILE A 40 0.48 5.56 -0.63
C ILE A 40 0.01 5.07 0.74
N ILE A 41 -1.15 5.57 1.17
CA ILE A 41 -1.88 5.03 2.31
C ILE A 41 -3.19 4.40 1.85
N CYS A 42 -3.65 3.43 2.64
CA CYS A 42 -4.91 2.76 2.47
C CYS A 42 -5.83 3.13 3.61
N CYS A 43 -7.09 3.43 3.30
CA CYS A 43 -8.08 3.71 4.33
C CYS A 43 -9.46 3.16 3.94
N PRO A 44 -10.31 2.88 4.94
CA PRO A 44 -11.73 2.67 4.68
C PRO A 44 -12.35 3.91 4.04
N PRO A 45 -13.35 3.75 3.15
CA PRO A 45 -14.22 4.84 2.75
C PRO A 45 -14.80 5.58 3.96
N SER A 46 -15.06 6.88 3.80
CA SER A 46 -15.65 7.69 4.87
C SER A 46 -16.94 7.05 5.41
N GLY A 47 -17.01 6.86 6.73
CA GLY A 47 -18.13 6.22 7.41
C GLY A 47 -18.17 4.69 7.31
N ALA A 48 -17.27 4.06 6.56
CA ALA A 48 -17.14 2.60 6.50
C ALA A 48 -16.27 2.06 7.64
N ILE A 49 -16.56 0.82 8.03
CA ILE A 49 -15.72 0.02 8.92
C ILE A 49 -15.16 -1.11 8.07
N MET A 50 -13.84 -1.25 8.05
CA MET A 50 -13.17 -2.40 7.47
C MET A 50 -12.69 -3.35 8.56
N GLN A 51 -12.30 -4.55 8.16
CA GLN A 51 -11.77 -5.56 9.05
C GLN A 51 -10.38 -6.00 8.56
N ASP A 52 -9.44 -6.08 9.49
CA ASP A 52 -8.18 -6.77 9.28
C ASP A 52 -8.44 -8.28 9.21
N LEU A 53 -8.16 -8.91 8.07
CA LEU A 53 -8.41 -10.33 7.86
C LEU A 53 -7.44 -11.25 8.63
N LEU A 54 -6.33 -10.72 9.16
CA LEU A 54 -5.38 -11.51 9.94
C LEU A 54 -5.79 -11.65 11.41
N THR A 55 -6.36 -10.58 11.98
CA THR A 55 -6.67 -10.50 13.42
C THR A 55 -8.17 -10.43 13.70
N GLY A 56 -8.95 -10.01 12.73
CA GLY A 56 -10.37 -9.69 12.88
C GLY A 56 -10.66 -8.31 13.45
N ASP A 57 -9.62 -7.48 13.71
CA ASP A 57 -9.79 -6.14 14.26
C ASP A 57 -10.52 -5.20 13.30
N LYS A 58 -11.26 -4.24 13.87
CA LYS A 58 -11.94 -3.20 13.10
C LYS A 58 -10.99 -2.06 12.78
N ILE A 59 -11.01 -1.64 11.53
CA ILE A 59 -10.27 -0.50 11.00
C ILE A 59 -11.27 0.60 10.69
N VAL A 60 -11.04 1.79 11.25
CA VAL A 60 -11.89 2.96 11.09
C VAL A 60 -11.08 4.05 10.42
N HIS A 61 -11.72 4.76 9.48
CA HIS A 61 -11.12 5.89 8.78
C HIS A 61 -10.53 6.92 9.76
N GLY A 62 -9.31 7.40 9.49
CA GLY A 62 -8.64 8.46 10.25
C GLY A 62 -7.86 8.03 11.51
N ASN A 63 -7.95 6.78 11.96
CA ASN A 63 -7.24 6.32 13.17
C ASN A 63 -5.81 5.80 12.91
N SER A 64 -5.42 5.60 11.66
CA SER A 64 -4.14 4.98 11.33
C SER A 64 -3.74 5.20 9.88
N HIS A 65 -2.53 5.70 9.64
CA HIS A 65 -1.92 5.70 8.31
C HIS A 65 -1.47 4.27 7.98
N LEU A 66 -2.36 3.49 7.36
CA LEU A 66 -2.01 2.16 6.86
C LEU A 66 -1.20 2.34 5.59
N VAL A 67 0.09 2.04 5.65
CA VAL A 67 0.99 2.21 4.52
C VAL A 67 0.77 1.04 3.57
N PHE A 68 0.51 1.32 2.30
CA PHE A 68 0.39 0.28 1.30
C PHE A 68 1.73 -0.44 1.12
N ASP A 69 1.71 -1.78 1.12
CA ASP A 69 2.88 -2.60 0.82
C ASP A 69 2.70 -3.26 -0.56
N ARG A 70 1.76 -4.20 -0.68
CA ARG A 70 1.58 -4.98 -1.92
C ARG A 70 0.19 -5.56 -2.07
N PHE A 71 -0.10 -6.05 -3.26
CA PHE A 71 -1.30 -6.86 -3.52
C PHE A 71 -1.04 -8.32 -3.15
N VAL A 72 -2.02 -8.99 -2.57
CA VAL A 72 -1.92 -10.36 -2.07
C VAL A 72 -3.23 -11.13 -2.30
N ARG A 73 -3.18 -12.45 -2.16
CA ARG A 73 -4.36 -13.31 -2.02
C ARG A 73 -4.41 -13.91 -0.62
N MET A 74 -5.62 -14.26 -0.16
CA MET A 74 -5.79 -15.07 1.04
C MET A 74 -5.71 -16.56 0.73
N THR A 75 -4.94 -17.28 1.53
CA THR A 75 -4.80 -18.73 1.50
C THR A 75 -5.91 -19.40 2.32
N LYS A 76 -6.17 -20.68 2.06
CA LYS A 76 -7.18 -21.46 2.80
C LYS A 76 -6.83 -21.64 4.29
N SER A 77 -5.58 -21.42 4.67
CA SER A 77 -5.10 -21.48 6.06
C SER A 77 -5.26 -20.16 6.81
N GLY A 78 -5.79 -19.11 6.17
CA GLY A 78 -6.01 -17.79 6.78
C GLY A 78 -4.79 -16.86 6.73
N TRP A 79 -3.72 -17.26 6.04
CA TRP A 79 -2.55 -16.42 5.77
C TRP A 79 -2.65 -15.77 4.39
N TYR A 80 -1.83 -14.75 4.13
CA TYR A 80 -1.72 -14.15 2.80
C TYR A 80 -0.50 -14.69 2.05
N GLU A 81 -0.52 -14.58 0.72
CA GLU A 81 0.66 -14.76 -0.12
C GLU A 81 0.62 -13.86 -1.36
N GLU A 82 1.78 -13.55 -1.91
CA GLU A 82 1.92 -12.76 -3.14
C GLU A 82 1.74 -13.65 -4.38
N ALA A 83 0.49 -13.90 -4.74
CA ALA A 83 0.11 -14.68 -5.91
C ALA A 83 -1.26 -14.23 -6.47
N PRO A 84 -1.56 -14.49 -7.76
CA PRO A 84 -2.89 -14.26 -8.33
C PRO A 84 -3.97 -14.98 -7.50
N ASP A 85 -5.13 -14.40 -7.23
CA ASP A 85 -5.90 -13.41 -8.00
C ASP A 85 -5.80 -11.96 -7.51
N PHE A 86 -4.96 -11.69 -6.51
CA PHE A 86 -4.68 -10.35 -5.98
C PHE A 86 -5.93 -9.56 -5.54
N ASP A 87 -6.90 -10.20 -4.87
CA ASP A 87 -8.14 -9.52 -4.42
C ASP A 87 -7.95 -8.67 -3.15
N TYR A 88 -6.78 -8.77 -2.50
CA TYR A 88 -6.49 -8.15 -1.21
C TYR A 88 -5.22 -7.32 -1.28
N ILE A 89 -5.03 -6.49 -0.27
CA ILE A 89 -3.80 -5.74 -0.05
C ILE A 89 -3.22 -6.03 1.32
N LEU A 90 -1.90 -6.04 1.36
CA LEU A 90 -1.12 -5.95 2.57
C LEU A 90 -0.81 -4.48 2.86
N CYS A 91 -1.05 -4.06 4.09
CA CYS A 91 -0.65 -2.77 4.61
C CYS A 91 0.17 -2.95 5.88
N THR A 92 0.99 -1.94 6.19
CA THR A 92 1.75 -1.89 7.44
C THR A 92 1.32 -0.71 8.31
N GLN A 93 1.30 -0.94 9.61
CA GLN A 93 1.15 0.08 10.64
C GLN A 93 2.22 -0.14 11.70
N GLY A 94 3.36 0.55 11.56
CA GLY A 94 4.54 0.24 12.36
C GLY A 94 5.04 -1.17 12.02
N SER A 95 5.11 -2.06 13.00
CA SER A 95 5.48 -3.47 12.81
C SER A 95 4.29 -4.40 12.56
N ARG A 96 3.07 -3.86 12.53
CA ARG A 96 1.85 -4.66 12.37
C ARG A 96 1.50 -4.77 10.89
N GLU A 97 1.28 -6.01 10.45
CA GLU A 97 0.71 -6.32 9.14
C GLU A 97 -0.81 -6.38 9.23
N ILE A 98 -1.46 -5.85 8.20
CA ILE A 98 -2.92 -5.74 8.10
C ILE A 98 -3.30 -6.15 6.69
N VAL A 99 -4.28 -7.06 6.56
CA VAL A 99 -4.79 -7.48 5.24
C VAL A 99 -6.24 -7.07 5.06
N MET A 100 -6.53 -6.45 3.92
CA MET A 100 -7.84 -5.88 3.61
C MET A 100 -8.27 -6.15 2.17
N PRO A 101 -9.57 -6.22 1.86
CA PRO A 101 -10.06 -6.34 0.48
C PRO A 101 -9.80 -5.07 -0.34
N ILE A 102 -9.42 -5.22 -1.61
CA ILE A 102 -9.23 -4.08 -2.52
C ILE A 102 -10.53 -3.35 -2.77
N GLU A 103 -11.62 -4.09 -3.02
CA GLU A 103 -12.92 -3.54 -3.43
C GLU A 103 -13.46 -2.49 -2.45
N THR A 104 -13.08 -2.60 -1.18
CA THR A 104 -13.54 -1.73 -0.10
C THR A 104 -12.45 -0.81 0.42
N THR A 105 -11.27 -0.75 -0.22
CA THR A 105 -10.17 0.14 0.16
C THR A 105 -10.14 1.41 -0.69
N GLN A 106 -9.91 2.56 -0.06
CA GLN A 106 -9.49 3.78 -0.74
C GLN A 106 -7.97 3.96 -0.63
N PHE A 107 -7.34 4.26 -1.77
CA PHE A 107 -5.92 4.61 -1.86
C PHE A 107 -5.78 6.12 -1.90
N GLU A 108 -4.91 6.67 -1.05
CA GLU A 108 -4.62 8.09 -1.00
C GLU A 108 -3.11 8.32 -1.05
N LEU A 109 -2.71 9.44 -1.65
CA LEU A 109 -1.33 9.92 -1.60
C LEU A 109 -1.20 10.97 -0.50
N ILE A 110 -0.30 10.73 0.45
CA ILE A 110 0.04 11.70 1.48
C ILE A 110 1.46 12.20 1.31
N SER A 111 1.71 13.45 1.73
CA SER A 111 3.07 13.97 1.86
C SER A 111 3.77 13.33 3.06
N ILE A 112 4.98 12.86 2.85
CA ILE A 112 5.89 12.47 3.93
C ILE A 112 6.96 13.57 4.04
N GLY A 113 7.20 14.06 5.26
CA GLY A 113 8.14 15.15 5.50
C GLY A 113 9.55 14.74 5.08
N SER A 114 10.20 15.62 4.31
CA SER A 114 11.63 15.56 3.97
C SER A 114 12.52 15.82 5.18
#